data_AF-A0A0Q4QNA4-F1
#
_entry.id   AF-A0A0Q4QNA4-F1
#
_cell.length_a   1.000
_cell.length_b   1.000
_cell.length_c   1.000
_cell.angle_alpha   90.00
_cell.angle_beta   90.00
_cell.angle_gamma   90.00
#
_symmetry.space_group_name_H-M   'P 1'
#
loop_
_entity.id
_entity.type
_entity.pdbx_description
1 polymer ?
#
loop_
_entity_poly.entity_id
_entity_poly.type
_entity_poly.pdbx_seq_one_letter_code
_entity_poly.pdbx_strand_id
1 'polypeptide(L)'
;MARIICTDPGLATRLRLLLADADEAEVINQSCDCEQAPLCRWLDPDPLGPSGQVQAALYEAIETLERSRHAFRSREMGQLRQRLTRLLEDLAGAA
;
A
#
# COMPACT_ATOMS: atom_id res chain seq x y z
N MET A 1 -10.32 10.01 9.51
CA MET A 1 -10.58 8.56 9.37
C MET A 1 -9.96 7.84 10.56
N ALA A 2 -10.80 7.30 11.43
CA ALA A 2 -10.41 6.40 12.50
C ALA A 2 -9.93 5.05 11.93
N ARG A 3 -9.02 4.38 12.62
CA ARG A 3 -8.51 3.08 12.22
C ARG A 3 -8.72 2.08 13.33
N ILE A 4 -9.29 0.95 12.98
CA ILE A 4 -9.63 -0.11 13.93
C ILE A 4 -8.82 -1.34 13.54
N ILE A 5 -7.84 -1.66 14.37
CA ILE A 5 -7.03 -2.86 14.22
C ILE A 5 -7.78 -4.01 14.88
N CYS A 6 -8.08 -5.05 14.11
CA CYS A 6 -8.79 -6.22 14.60
C CYS A 6 -8.19 -7.48 14.00
N THR A 7 -7.44 -8.25 14.78
CA THR A 7 -6.76 -9.46 14.32
C THR A 7 -7.68 -10.68 14.20
N ASP A 8 -8.91 -10.61 14.74
CA ASP A 8 -9.92 -11.66 14.61
C ASP A 8 -10.72 -11.47 13.30
N PRO A 9 -10.69 -12.42 12.35
CA PRO A 9 -11.36 -12.27 11.06
C PRO A 9 -12.89 -12.17 11.15
N GLY A 10 -13.50 -12.89 12.09
CA GLY A 10 -14.96 -12.89 12.28
C GLY A 10 -15.43 -11.55 12.84
N LEU A 11 -14.71 -11.02 13.81
CA LEU A 11 -14.97 -9.71 14.39
C LEU A 11 -14.68 -8.58 13.41
N ALA A 12 -13.58 -8.65 12.65
CA ALA A 12 -13.27 -7.68 11.59
C ALA A 12 -14.37 -7.61 10.53
N THR A 13 -14.88 -8.77 10.08
CA THR A 13 -16.00 -8.84 9.13
C THR A 13 -17.24 -8.16 9.70
N ARG A 14 -17.54 -8.42 10.97
CA ARG A 14 -18.69 -7.81 11.65
C ARG A 14 -18.53 -6.31 11.83
N LEU A 15 -17.33 -5.83 12.14
CA LEU A 15 -17.02 -4.40 12.26
C LEU A 15 -17.19 -3.68 10.92
N ARG A 16 -16.73 -4.27 9.80
CA ARG A 16 -16.93 -3.69 8.46
C ARG A 16 -18.41 -3.52 8.13
N LEU A 17 -19.23 -4.51 8.43
CA LEU A 17 -20.67 -4.42 8.21
C LEU A 17 -21.33 -3.33 9.05
N LEU A 18 -20.90 -3.16 10.31
CA LEU A 18 -21.45 -2.15 11.21
C LEU A 18 -20.99 -0.73 10.89
N LEU A 19 -19.83 -0.58 10.27
CA LEU A 19 -19.19 0.71 9.99
C LEU A 19 -19.30 1.13 8.52
N ALA A 20 -19.94 0.32 7.67
CA ALA A 20 -20.08 0.59 6.24
C ALA A 20 -20.71 1.96 5.93
N ASP A 21 -21.66 2.40 6.77
CA ASP A 21 -22.36 3.67 6.61
C ASP A 21 -21.62 4.85 7.25
N ALA A 22 -20.62 4.58 8.08
CA ALA A 22 -19.94 5.61 8.84
C ALA A 22 -18.89 6.36 8.00
N ASP A 23 -18.38 5.76 6.92
CA ASP A 23 -17.31 6.24 5.99
C ASP A 23 -16.04 6.82 6.68
N GLU A 24 -15.98 6.74 8.01
CA GLU A 24 -15.01 7.40 8.85
C GLU A 24 -14.07 6.38 9.49
N ALA A 25 -14.26 5.09 9.29
CA ALA A 25 -13.50 4.03 9.96
C ALA A 25 -12.99 2.95 9.00
N GLU A 26 -11.67 2.78 8.96
CA GLU A 26 -10.98 1.71 8.24
C GLU A 26 -10.75 0.53 9.19
N VAL A 27 -11.23 -0.67 8.83
CA VAL A 27 -11.04 -1.90 9.62
C VAL A 27 -9.92 -2.73 9.02
N ILE A 28 -8.80 -2.75 9.72
CA ILE A 28 -7.56 -3.40 9.28
C ILE A 28 -7.42 -4.76 10.00
N ASN A 29 -7.61 -5.86 9.26
CA ASN A 29 -7.41 -7.23 9.74
C ASN A 29 -6.12 -7.84 9.21
N GLN A 30 -5.77 -7.51 7.97
CA GLN A 30 -4.54 -7.89 7.28
C GLN A 30 -3.85 -6.67 6.69
N SER A 31 -2.58 -6.81 6.33
CA SER A 31 -1.78 -5.69 5.83
C SER A 31 -2.38 -5.09 4.56
N CYS A 32 -2.99 -5.91 3.70
CA CYS A 32 -3.71 -5.50 2.50
C CYS A 32 -5.02 -4.73 2.75
N ASP A 33 -5.57 -4.77 3.97
CA ASP A 33 -6.77 -3.99 4.31
C ASP A 33 -6.46 -2.50 4.54
N CYS A 34 -5.18 -2.14 4.68
CA CYS A 34 -4.77 -0.75 4.80
C CYS A 34 -4.70 -0.10 3.41
N GLU A 35 -5.39 1.02 3.21
CA GLU A 35 -5.32 1.84 1.98
C GLU A 35 -3.90 2.34 1.69
N GLN A 36 -3.05 2.38 2.72
CA GLN A 36 -1.64 2.76 2.62
C GLN A 36 -0.70 1.56 2.59
N ALA A 37 -1.21 0.33 2.46
CA ALA A 37 -0.38 -0.84 2.22
C ALA A 37 0.40 -0.66 0.90
N PRO A 38 1.72 -0.93 0.87
CA PRO A 38 2.59 -1.57 1.87
C PRO A 38 3.35 -0.60 2.79
N LEU A 39 3.15 0.72 2.67
CA LEU A 39 3.80 1.73 3.52
C LEU A 39 3.28 1.71 4.98
N CYS A 40 2.17 1.01 5.20
CA CYS A 40 1.50 0.83 6.47
C CYS A 40 2.30 -0.11 7.41
N ARG A 41 3.28 0.43 8.16
CA ARG A 41 4.17 -0.29 9.09
C ARG A 41 3.48 -0.82 10.39
N TRP A 42 2.15 -0.85 10.44
CA TRP A 42 1.40 -1.00 11.70
C TRP A 42 0.98 -2.41 12.08
N LEU A 43 0.84 -3.32 11.11
CA LEU A 43 0.36 -4.68 11.39
C LEU A 43 1.44 -5.68 11.74
N ASP A 44 2.70 -5.35 11.48
CA ASP A 44 3.82 -6.19 11.87
C ASP A 44 5.05 -5.30 12.15
N PRO A 45 5.56 -5.24 13.40
CA PRO A 45 6.84 -4.59 13.68
C PRO A 45 8.01 -5.40 13.11
N ASP A 46 7.78 -6.63 12.65
CA ASP A 46 8.81 -7.40 11.98
C ASP A 46 9.23 -6.70 10.68
N PRO A 47 10.54 -6.70 10.37
CA PRO A 47 11.04 -6.14 9.14
C PRO A 47 10.32 -6.82 7.98
N LEU A 48 9.82 -6.00 7.03
CA LEU A 48 9.20 -6.46 5.80
C LEU A 48 9.97 -7.68 5.27
N GLY A 49 9.27 -8.76 4.95
CA GLY A 49 9.88 -9.86 4.21
C GLY A 49 10.53 -9.33 2.91
N PRO A 50 11.44 -10.09 2.28
CA PRO A 50 12.18 -9.62 1.10
C PRO A 50 11.29 -8.97 0.01
N SER A 51 10.12 -9.55 -0.25
CA SER A 51 9.14 -9.00 -1.21
C SER A 51 8.56 -7.65 -0.77
N GLY A 52 8.26 -7.47 0.52
CA GLY A 52 7.74 -6.22 1.06
C GLY A 52 8.78 -5.10 1.02
N GLN A 53 10.06 -5.41 1.26
CA GLN A 53 11.15 -4.43 1.14
C GLN A 53 11.28 -3.94 -0.31
N VAL A 54 11.17 -4.85 -1.28
CA VAL A 54 11.21 -4.51 -2.71
C VAL A 54 10.00 -3.65 -3.10
N GLN A 55 8.79 -4.01 -2.65
CA GLN A 55 7.60 -3.19 -2.89
C GLN A 55 7.74 -1.79 -2.28
N ALA A 56 8.20 -1.66 -1.04
CA ALA A 56 8.43 -0.36 -0.40
C ALA A 56 9.44 0.50 -1.18
N ALA A 57 10.57 -0.09 -1.60
CA ALA A 57 11.58 0.61 -2.39
C ALA A 57 11.03 1.07 -3.76
N LEU A 58 10.17 0.27 -4.40
CA LEU A 58 9.50 0.63 -5.65
C LEU A 58 8.53 1.80 -5.45
N TYR A 59 7.74 1.81 -4.38
CA TYR A 59 6.87 2.93 -4.02
C TYR A 59 7.67 4.23 -3.83
N GLU A 60 8.74 4.19 -3.04
CA GLU A 60 9.60 5.36 -2.80
C GLU A 60 10.24 5.89 -4.09
N ALA A 61 10.66 5.00 -5.00
CA ALA A 61 11.23 5.37 -6.29
C ALA A 61 10.19 6.07 -7.19
N ILE A 62 8.97 5.54 -7.26
CA ILE A 62 7.87 6.15 -8.03
C ILE A 62 7.53 7.53 -7.46
N GLU A 63 7.37 7.64 -6.14
CA GLU A 63 7.02 8.90 -5.49
C GLU A 63 8.13 9.95 -5.69
N THR A 64 9.39 9.54 -5.62
CA THR A 64 10.53 10.42 -5.89
C THR A 64 10.53 10.91 -7.35
N LEU A 65 10.23 10.04 -8.31
CA LEU A 65 10.05 10.44 -9.69
C LEU A 65 8.93 11.47 -9.80
N GLU A 66 7.76 11.22 -9.22
CA GLU A 66 6.57 12.09 -9.23
C GLU A 66 6.82 13.48 -8.62
N ARG A 67 7.56 13.56 -7.51
CA ARG A 67 7.96 14.83 -6.88
C ARG A 67 8.99 15.61 -7.72
N SER A 68 9.74 14.94 -8.59
CA SER A 68 10.73 15.57 -9.46
C SER A 68 10.09 16.20 -10.72
N ARG A 69 9.39 17.33 -10.53
CA ARG A 69 8.73 18.11 -11.60
C ARG A 69 9.62 18.45 -12.82
N HIS A 70 10.95 18.38 -12.65
CA HIS A 70 11.93 18.64 -13.70
C HIS A 70 12.37 17.38 -14.48
N ALA A 71 12.16 16.18 -13.93
CA ALA A 71 12.57 14.91 -14.56
C ALA A 71 11.60 14.43 -15.65
N PHE A 72 10.31 14.78 -15.56
CA PHE A 72 9.29 14.36 -16.54
C PHE A 72 9.35 15.03 -17.90
N ARG A 73 10.28 15.97 -18.11
CA ARG A 73 10.58 16.46 -19.47
C ARG A 73 11.30 15.39 -20.31
N SER A 74 11.88 14.36 -19.67
CA SER A 74 12.45 13.22 -20.37
C SER A 74 11.43 12.11 -20.57
N ARG A 75 11.26 11.67 -21.82
CA ARG A 75 10.45 10.51 -22.20
C ARG A 75 10.93 9.23 -21.49
N GLU A 76 12.22 9.12 -21.21
CA GLU A 76 12.84 7.99 -20.52
C GLU A 76 12.36 7.89 -19.06
N MET A 77 12.16 9.03 -18.39
CA MET A 77 11.64 9.06 -17.00
C MET A 77 10.17 8.65 -16.94
N GLY A 78 9.36 9.05 -17.92
CA GLY A 78 7.98 8.58 -18.05
C GLY A 78 7.89 7.06 -18.27
N GLN A 79 8.77 6.51 -19.11
CA GLN A 79 8.87 5.06 -19.33
C GLN A 79 9.36 4.32 -18.09
N LEU A 80 10.33 4.88 -17.37
CA LEU A 80 10.83 4.29 -16.14
C LEU A 80 9.73 4.22 -15.08
N ARG A 81 8.97 5.29 -14.87
CA ARG A 81 7.81 5.28 -13.96
C ARG A 81 6.84 4.16 -14.33
N GLN A 82 6.45 4.08 -15.59
CA GLN A 82 5.48 3.07 -16.04
C GLN A 82 5.99 1.63 -15.83
N ARG A 83 7.29 1.38 -16.00
CA ARG A 83 7.90 0.07 -15.72
C ARG A 83 7.90 -0.25 -14.23
N LEU A 84 8.22 0.72 -13.37
CA LEU A 84 8.21 0.53 -11.93
C LEU A 84 6.80 0.28 -11.40
N THR A 85 5.79 1.01 -11.90
CA THR A 85 4.39 0.78 -11.54
C THR A 85 3.92 -0.63 -11.90
N ARG A 86 4.24 -1.12 -13.11
CA ARG A 86 3.88 -2.50 -13.51
C ARG A 86 4.55 -3.56 -12.64
N LEU A 87 5.83 -3.39 -12.32
CA LEU A 87 6.54 -4.33 -11.43
C LEU A 87 5.93 -4.36 -10.03
N LEU A 88 5.42 -3.22 -9.55
CA LEU A 88 4.73 -3.13 -8.27
C LEU A 88 3.38 -3.87 -8.30
N GLU A 89 2.61 -3.69 -9.38
CA GLU A 89 1.34 -4.41 -9.61
C GLU A 89 1.57 -5.93 -9.69
N ASP A 90 2.59 -6.37 -10.44
CA ASP A 90 2.95 -7.79 -10.57
C ASP A 90 3.35 -8.40 -9.22
N LEU A 91 4.12 -7.65 -8.40
CA LEU A 91 4.50 -8.09 -7.05
C LEU A 91 3.32 -8.13 -6.08
N ALA A 92 2.33 -7.26 -6.25
CA ALA A 92 1.13 -7.23 -5.42
C ALA A 92 0.16 -8.37 -5.79
N GLY A 93 0.12 -8.79 -7.07
CA GLY A 93 -0.69 -9.91 -7.53
C GLY A 93 -0.05 -11.31 -7.35
N ALA A 94 1.24 -11.37 -7.05
CA ALA A 94 1.99 -12.61 -6.85
C ALA A 94 2.12 -13.03 -5.36
N ALA A 95 1.60 -12.22 -4.43
CA ALA A 95 1.56 -12.48 -3.00
C ALA A 95 0.23 -13.15 -2.58
#